data_AF-A0A1B8CRR0-F1
#
_entry.id   AF-A0A1B8CRR0-F1
#
_cell.length_a   1.000
_cell.length_b   1.000
_cell.length_c   1.000
_cell.angle_alpha   90.00
_cell.angle_beta   90.00
_cell.angle_gamma   90.00
#
_symmetry.space_group_name_H-M   'P 1'
#
loop_
_entity.id
_entity.type
_entity.pdbx_description
1 polymer ?
#
loop_
_entity_poly.entity_id
_entity_poly.type
_entity_poly.pdbx_seq_one_letter_code
_entity_poly.pdbx_strand_id
1 'polypeptide(L)'
;MKSGLPDANYVSAEQLAHPPPAIAKKAGTQHYTNSKLANIMWTYALHQRLHERVTERGLTVNAFDPGLMPGSGLAREYGPVFCFAWHKVMPKMTPVLKVLFTPNIHKPSESGVLLARCAMSDKLARVSGKYFEGEKEIKSSSPSYDEKKWDDLWEWTVEYCAQDEAEAARFDAFN
;
A
#
# COMPACT_ATOMS: atom_id res chain seq x y z
N MET A 1 16.31 4.77 -6.23
CA MET A 1 16.08 6.21 -6.50
C MET A 1 14.90 6.64 -5.64
N LYS A 2 14.91 7.84 -5.03
CA LYS A 2 13.77 8.32 -4.24
C LYS A 2 12.61 8.70 -5.18
N SER A 3 11.38 8.42 -4.79
CA SER A 3 10.16 8.61 -5.60
C SER A 3 9.75 10.07 -5.81
N GLY A 4 10.45 11.03 -5.19
CA GLY A 4 10.08 12.46 -5.20
C GLY A 4 8.96 12.81 -4.21
N LEU A 5 8.35 11.81 -3.56
CA LEU A 5 7.41 11.99 -2.45
C LEU A 5 8.18 12.10 -1.12
N PRO A 6 7.61 12.78 -0.10
CA PRO A 6 8.21 12.82 1.22
C PRO A 6 8.28 11.41 1.82
N ASP A 7 9.27 11.18 2.70
CA ASP A 7 9.33 9.94 3.45
C ASP A 7 8.12 9.86 4.40
N ALA A 8 7.51 8.67 4.50
CA ALA A 8 6.37 8.46 5.38
C ALA A 8 6.78 8.64 6.85
N ASN A 9 5.90 9.26 7.63
CA ASN A 9 6.10 9.55 9.04
C ASN A 9 4.87 9.09 9.83
N TYR A 10 4.92 7.85 10.31
CA TYR A 10 3.91 7.24 11.17
C TYR A 10 4.20 7.57 12.63
N VAL A 11 3.23 8.23 13.29
CA VAL A 11 3.28 8.55 14.72
C VAL A 11 2.43 7.55 15.50
N SER A 12 1.12 7.50 15.23
CA SER A 12 0.17 6.49 15.70
C SER A 12 -1.02 6.40 14.74
N ALA A 13 -1.81 5.33 14.84
CA ALA A 13 -3.01 5.15 14.03
C ALA A 13 -4.01 6.30 14.23
N GLU A 14 -4.28 6.64 15.50
CA GLU A 14 -5.18 7.74 15.88
C GLU A 14 -4.74 9.09 15.27
N GLN A 15 -3.46 9.43 15.31
CA GLN A 15 -2.99 10.69 14.72
C GLN A 15 -2.97 10.69 13.19
N LEU A 16 -3.00 9.52 12.55
CA LEU A 16 -3.13 9.43 11.10
C LEU A 16 -4.60 9.52 10.67
N ALA A 17 -5.51 8.90 11.41
CA ALA A 17 -6.96 8.93 11.14
C ALA A 17 -7.60 10.26 11.56
N HIS A 18 -7.23 10.77 12.73
CA HIS A 18 -7.70 12.01 13.33
C HIS A 18 -6.53 12.96 13.59
N PRO A 19 -5.92 13.52 12.52
CA PRO A 19 -4.71 14.31 12.67
C PRO A 19 -4.95 15.60 13.45
N PRO A 20 -4.15 15.89 14.49
CA PRO A 20 -4.21 17.19 15.15
C PRO A 20 -3.87 18.32 14.17
N PRO A 21 -4.26 19.58 14.44
CA PRO A 21 -4.08 20.69 13.49
C PRO A 21 -2.65 20.86 12.94
N ALA A 22 -1.63 20.56 13.74
CA ALA A 22 -0.23 20.61 13.33
C ALA A 22 0.14 19.54 12.27
N ILE A 23 -0.51 18.38 12.28
CA ILE A 23 -0.33 17.31 11.30
C ILE A 23 -1.28 17.52 10.12
N ALA A 24 -2.54 17.89 10.37
CA ALA A 24 -3.55 18.10 9.33
C ALA A 24 -3.11 19.14 8.29
N LYS A 25 -2.45 20.21 8.71
CA LYS A 25 -1.94 21.30 7.84
C LYS A 25 -0.72 20.90 6.98
N LYS A 26 -0.16 19.69 7.14
CA LYS A 26 0.92 19.21 6.27
C LYS A 26 0.42 18.98 4.85
N ALA A 27 1.35 18.93 3.90
CA ALA A 27 1.03 18.71 2.49
C ALA A 27 0.30 17.37 2.29
N GLY A 28 -0.69 17.33 1.38
CA GLY A 28 -1.46 16.12 1.07
C GLY A 28 -0.60 14.92 0.63
N THR A 29 0.58 15.17 0.05
CA THR A 29 1.56 14.14 -0.29
C THR A 29 2.14 13.43 0.94
N GLN A 30 2.24 14.12 2.09
CA GLN A 30 2.62 13.49 3.36
C GLN A 30 1.52 12.55 3.86
N HIS A 31 0.27 13.00 3.85
CA HIS A 31 -0.87 12.15 4.25
C HIS A 31 -1.02 10.93 3.33
N TYR A 32 -0.80 11.12 2.03
CA TYR A 32 -0.77 10.04 1.06
C TYR A 32 0.33 9.01 1.35
N THR A 33 1.56 9.45 1.60
CA THR A 33 2.68 8.51 1.88
C THR A 33 2.49 7.78 3.22
N ASN A 34 1.93 8.46 4.21
CA ASN A 34 1.54 7.84 5.48
C ASN A 34 0.49 6.75 5.30
N SER A 35 -0.55 6.99 4.49
CA SER A 35 -1.58 5.96 4.24
C SER A 35 -1.03 4.77 3.43
N LYS A 36 -0.08 4.99 2.51
CA LYS A 36 0.61 3.88 1.82
C LYS A 36 1.48 3.07 2.77
N LEU A 37 2.16 3.71 3.72
CA LEU A 37 2.88 3.00 4.77
C LEU A 37 1.91 2.17 5.63
N ALA A 38 0.76 2.72 6.01
CA ALA A 38 -0.26 1.99 6.77
C ALA A 38 -0.75 0.73 6.04
N ASN A 39 -1.00 0.80 4.72
CA ASN A 39 -1.38 -0.40 3.94
C ASN A 39 -0.32 -1.51 3.99
N ILE A 40 0.96 -1.15 3.91
CA ILE A 40 2.06 -2.14 3.96
C ILE A 40 2.18 -2.71 5.37
N MET A 41 2.11 -1.89 6.41
CA MET A 41 2.14 -2.36 7.79
C MET A 41 0.95 -3.26 8.10
N TRP A 42 -0.25 -2.90 7.64
CA TRP A 42 -1.45 -3.74 7.77
C TRP A 42 -1.27 -5.11 7.12
N THR A 43 -0.63 -5.16 5.93
CA THR A 43 -0.31 -6.42 5.25
C THR A 43 0.52 -7.34 6.14
N TYR A 44 1.56 -6.79 6.80
CA TYR A 44 2.42 -7.57 7.69
C TYR A 44 1.73 -7.94 9.00
N ALA A 45 0.98 -7.01 9.61
CA ALA A 45 0.17 -7.27 10.80
C ALA A 45 -0.83 -8.41 10.59
N LEU A 46 -1.55 -8.36 9.46
CA LEU A 46 -2.53 -9.37 9.08
C LEU A 46 -1.86 -10.70 8.75
N HIS A 47 -0.74 -10.68 8.02
CA HIS A 47 0.04 -11.88 7.74
C HIS A 47 0.48 -12.59 9.02
N GLN A 48 1.08 -11.85 9.96
CA GLN A 48 1.56 -12.38 11.23
C GLN A 48 0.41 -13.05 12.00
N ARG A 49 -0.70 -12.34 12.18
CA ARG A 49 -1.85 -12.84 12.94
C ARG A 49 -2.52 -14.05 12.29
N LEU A 50 -2.70 -14.06 10.97
CA LEU A 50 -3.23 -15.24 10.27
C LEU A 50 -2.29 -16.44 10.39
N HIS A 51 -0.98 -16.22 10.32
CA HIS A 51 0.01 -17.27 10.48
C HIS A 51 0.03 -17.82 11.92
N GLU A 52 -0.10 -16.97 12.92
CA GLU A 52 -0.11 -17.40 14.32
C GLU A 52 -1.42 -18.09 14.73
N ARG A 53 -2.58 -17.63 14.20
CA ARG A 53 -3.89 -18.03 14.72
C ARG A 53 -4.62 -19.06 13.86
N VAL A 54 -4.43 -19.06 12.53
CA VAL A 54 -5.22 -19.87 11.58
C VAL A 54 -4.40 -20.41 10.40
N THR A 55 -3.18 -20.89 10.67
CA THR A 55 -2.25 -21.41 9.63
C THR A 55 -2.87 -22.55 8.81
N GLU A 56 -3.75 -23.36 9.38
CA GLU A 56 -4.44 -24.46 8.71
C GLU A 56 -5.33 -24.00 7.55
N ARG A 57 -5.76 -22.73 7.54
CA ARG A 57 -6.54 -22.15 6.43
C ARG A 57 -5.68 -21.83 5.20
N GLY A 58 -4.36 -21.80 5.34
CA GLY A 58 -3.44 -21.58 4.22
C GLY A 58 -3.60 -20.23 3.52
N LEU A 59 -4.08 -19.20 4.23
CA LEU A 59 -4.30 -17.86 3.67
C LEU A 59 -2.97 -17.13 3.45
N THR A 60 -2.82 -16.50 2.28
CA THR A 60 -1.66 -15.66 1.95
C THR A 60 -2.02 -14.19 1.92
N VAL A 61 -1.15 -13.33 2.44
CA VAL A 61 -1.34 -11.88 2.48
C VAL A 61 -0.07 -11.20 1.96
N ASN A 62 -0.20 -10.46 0.85
CA ASN A 62 0.93 -9.77 0.22
C ASN A 62 0.53 -8.34 -0.16
N ALA A 63 1.51 -7.44 -0.18
CA ALA A 63 1.36 -6.08 -0.67
C ALA A 63 1.87 -5.99 -2.11
N PHE A 64 1.16 -5.23 -2.96
CA PHE A 64 1.50 -5.05 -4.36
C PHE A 64 1.59 -3.56 -4.71
N ASP A 65 2.72 -3.17 -5.26
CA ASP A 65 2.97 -1.86 -5.86
C ASP A 65 2.70 -1.92 -7.37
N PRO A 66 1.65 -1.25 -7.84
CA PRO A 66 1.30 -1.22 -9.26
C PRO A 66 2.20 -0.30 -10.09
N GLY A 67 3.15 0.40 -9.45
CA GLY A 67 4.01 1.40 -10.06
C GLY A 67 3.28 2.67 -10.47
N LEU A 68 4.05 3.61 -11.02
CA LEU A 68 3.52 4.85 -11.56
C LEU A 68 2.75 4.55 -12.85
N MET A 69 1.48 4.93 -12.91
CA MET A 69 0.63 4.69 -14.08
C MET A 69 0.14 6.00 -14.69
N PRO A 70 0.96 6.67 -15.53
CA PRO A 70 0.52 7.85 -16.26
C PRO A 70 -0.75 7.57 -17.07
N GLY A 71 -1.69 8.50 -17.04
CA GLY A 71 -3.00 8.38 -17.67
C GLY A 71 -4.10 7.79 -16.79
N SER A 72 -3.76 7.29 -15.58
CA SER A 72 -4.75 6.93 -14.56
C SER A 72 -5.41 8.17 -13.93
N GLY A 73 -6.49 7.98 -13.16
CA GLY A 73 -7.17 9.05 -12.43
C GLY A 73 -6.41 9.65 -11.24
N LEU A 74 -5.13 9.30 -11.05
CA LEU A 74 -4.30 9.78 -9.94
C LEU A 74 -4.06 11.30 -10.02
N ALA A 75 -3.93 11.84 -11.23
CA ALA A 75 -3.63 13.26 -11.45
C ALA A 75 -4.87 14.15 -11.65
N ARG A 76 -6.09 13.65 -11.46
CA ARG A 76 -7.32 14.35 -11.88
C ARG A 76 -7.54 15.73 -11.26
N GLU A 77 -6.99 15.97 -10.06
CA GLU A 77 -7.12 17.24 -9.32
C GLU A 77 -5.98 18.24 -9.61
N TYR A 78 -5.04 17.88 -10.49
CA TYR A 78 -3.94 18.77 -10.86
C TYR A 78 -4.38 19.83 -11.88
N GLY A 79 -3.55 20.85 -12.06
CA GLY A 79 -3.80 21.91 -13.04
C GLY A 79 -3.97 21.35 -14.46
N PRO A 80 -4.76 22.02 -15.33
CA PRO A 80 -5.18 21.50 -16.63
C PRO A 80 -4.02 21.12 -17.55
N VAL A 81 -2.91 21.86 -17.50
CA VAL A 81 -1.69 21.57 -18.26
C VAL A 81 -1.07 20.24 -17.83
N PHE A 82 -0.97 19.99 -16.52
CA PHE A 82 -0.43 18.74 -15.99
C PHE A 82 -1.37 17.57 -16.29
N CYS A 83 -2.68 17.75 -16.09
CA CYS A 83 -3.68 16.74 -16.46
C CYS A 83 -3.58 16.36 -17.94
N PHE A 84 -3.46 17.35 -18.84
CA PHE A 84 -3.26 17.09 -20.27
C PHE A 84 -1.99 16.27 -20.52
N ALA A 85 -0.86 16.68 -19.94
CA ALA A 85 0.40 15.95 -20.08
C ALA A 85 0.30 14.51 -19.53
N TRP A 86 -0.30 14.34 -18.36
CA TRP A 86 -0.51 13.06 -17.68
C TRP A 86 -1.38 12.10 -18.51
N HIS A 87 -2.44 12.59 -19.15
CA HIS A 87 -3.35 11.75 -19.92
C HIS A 87 -2.95 11.56 -21.39
N LYS A 88 -2.24 12.51 -22.02
CA LYS A 88 -1.99 12.51 -23.47
C LYS A 88 -0.53 12.36 -23.86
N VAL A 89 0.40 12.77 -23.01
CA VAL A 89 1.84 12.81 -23.33
C VAL A 89 2.59 11.69 -22.62
N MET A 90 2.54 11.64 -21.29
CA MET A 90 3.30 10.70 -20.47
C MET A 90 3.03 9.21 -20.81
N PRO A 91 1.79 8.76 -21.12
CA PRO A 91 1.54 7.36 -21.48
C PRO A 91 2.20 6.93 -22.80
N LYS A 92 2.43 7.88 -23.72
CA LYS A 92 3.13 7.63 -24.99
C LYS A 92 4.66 7.59 -24.79
N MET A 93 5.15 8.27 -23.76
CA MET A 93 6.56 8.34 -23.41
C MET A 93 6.99 7.27 -22.39
N THR A 94 6.10 6.36 -21.98
CA THR A 94 6.40 5.34 -20.96
C THR A 94 7.72 4.60 -21.16
N PRO A 95 8.12 4.13 -22.38
CA PRO A 95 9.41 3.45 -22.55
C PRO A 95 10.60 4.35 -22.19
N VAL A 96 10.55 5.62 -22.56
CA VAL A 96 11.58 6.61 -22.24
C VAL A 96 11.58 6.92 -20.74
N LEU A 97 10.40 7.09 -20.14
CA LEU A 97 10.27 7.35 -18.71
C LEU A 97 10.78 6.19 -17.86
N LYS A 98 10.54 4.93 -18.31
CA LYS A 98 11.04 3.71 -17.66
C LYS A 98 12.58 3.73 -17.56
N VAL A 99 13.25 4.19 -18.61
CA VAL A 99 14.72 4.25 -18.70
C VAL A 99 15.29 5.43 -17.90
N LEU A 100 14.65 6.60 -17.98
CA LEU A 100 15.20 7.83 -17.40
C LEU A 100 14.90 8.02 -15.90
N PHE A 101 13.80 7.47 -15.39
CA PHE A 101 13.33 7.73 -14.02
C PHE A 101 13.28 6.47 -13.17
N THR A 102 12.44 5.50 -13.53
CA THR A 102 12.32 4.25 -12.78
C THR A 102 11.71 3.18 -13.68
N PRO A 103 12.18 1.92 -13.62
CA PRO A 103 11.54 0.83 -14.35
C PRO A 103 10.10 0.56 -13.88
N ASN A 104 9.71 1.07 -12.70
CA ASN A 104 8.39 0.89 -12.09
C ASN A 104 7.33 1.89 -12.61
N ILE A 105 7.19 2.00 -13.94
CA ILE A 105 6.17 2.83 -14.59
C ILE A 105 5.36 1.96 -15.53
N HIS A 106 4.11 1.65 -15.23
CA HIS A 106 3.34 0.66 -15.99
C HIS A 106 2.13 1.26 -16.69
N LYS A 107 1.62 0.57 -17.71
CA LYS A 107 0.25 0.83 -18.17
C LYS A 107 -0.74 0.19 -17.17
N PRO A 108 -1.96 0.74 -16.98
CA PRO A 108 -2.96 0.11 -16.11
C PRO A 108 -3.26 -1.36 -16.48
N SER A 109 -3.31 -1.69 -17.78
CA SER A 109 -3.52 -3.06 -18.24
C SER A 109 -2.35 -3.99 -17.91
N GLU A 110 -1.10 -3.49 -17.98
CA GLU A 110 0.11 -4.23 -17.64
C GLU A 110 0.12 -4.53 -16.13
N SER A 111 -0.06 -3.49 -15.30
CA SER A 111 -0.13 -3.66 -13.85
C SER A 111 -1.30 -4.56 -13.41
N GLY A 112 -2.44 -4.53 -14.11
CA GLY A 112 -3.57 -5.41 -13.83
C GLY A 112 -3.25 -6.88 -14.05
N VAL A 113 -2.53 -7.21 -15.13
CA VAL A 113 -2.04 -8.58 -15.39
C VAL A 113 -1.04 -9.01 -14.31
N LEU A 114 -0.16 -8.11 -13.88
CA LEU A 114 0.81 -8.39 -12.82
C LEU A 114 0.13 -8.65 -11.47
N LEU A 115 -0.88 -7.86 -11.11
CA LEU A 115 -1.69 -8.09 -9.92
C LEU A 115 -2.43 -9.43 -9.98
N ALA A 116 -3.05 -9.75 -11.12
CA ALA A 116 -3.73 -11.03 -11.32
C ALA A 116 -2.76 -12.21 -11.18
N ARG A 117 -1.55 -12.10 -11.73
CA ARG A 117 -0.49 -13.09 -11.53
C ARG A 117 -0.07 -13.18 -10.07
N CYS A 118 0.08 -12.05 -9.37
CA CYS A 118 0.43 -12.03 -7.95
C CYS A 118 -0.60 -12.79 -7.09
N ALA A 119 -1.89 -12.67 -7.44
CA ALA A 119 -2.98 -13.31 -6.71
C ALA A 119 -3.22 -14.79 -7.10
N MET A 120 -3.01 -15.15 -8.37
CA MET A 120 -3.50 -16.42 -8.92
C MET A 120 -2.40 -17.40 -9.36
N SER A 121 -1.12 -17.00 -9.32
CA SER A 121 -0.02 -17.86 -9.77
C SER A 121 0.23 -18.99 -8.79
N ASP A 122 0.26 -20.24 -9.27
CA ASP A 122 0.64 -21.41 -8.47
C ASP A 122 2.02 -21.26 -7.82
N LYS A 123 2.94 -20.53 -8.47
CA LYS A 123 4.28 -20.25 -7.93
C LYS A 123 4.24 -19.38 -6.67
N LEU A 124 3.17 -18.62 -6.48
CA LEU A 124 2.98 -17.71 -5.35
C LEU A 124 1.93 -18.21 -4.35
N ALA A 125 1.33 -19.39 -4.58
CA ALA A 125 0.25 -19.94 -3.77
C ALA A 125 0.60 -20.12 -2.28
N ARG A 126 1.89 -20.17 -1.92
CA ARG A 126 2.38 -20.27 -0.54
C ARG A 126 3.29 -19.10 -0.12
N VAL A 127 3.37 -18.07 -0.95
CA VAL A 127 4.17 -16.88 -0.65
C VAL A 127 3.28 -15.90 0.09
N SER A 128 3.69 -15.51 1.31
CA SER A 128 2.93 -14.60 2.17
C SER A 128 3.88 -13.65 2.91
N GLY A 129 3.35 -12.52 3.36
CA GLY A 129 4.11 -11.49 4.07
C GLY A 129 5.11 -10.75 3.20
N LYS A 130 4.88 -10.70 1.88
CA LYS A 130 5.81 -10.12 0.92
C LYS A 130 5.29 -8.84 0.30
N TYR A 131 6.23 -8.05 -0.22
CA TYR A 131 5.96 -6.85 -0.99
C TYR A 131 6.46 -7.06 -2.43
N PHE A 132 5.59 -6.79 -3.40
CA PHE A 132 5.87 -6.97 -4.81
C PHE A 132 5.88 -5.64 -5.55
N GLU A 133 6.93 -5.41 -6.33
CA GLU A 133 6.97 -4.36 -7.34
C GLU A 133 6.86 -5.02 -8.72
N GLY A 134 5.68 -4.91 -9.32
CA GLY A 134 5.35 -5.67 -10.53
C GLY A 134 5.56 -7.17 -10.33
N GLU A 135 6.50 -7.78 -11.05
CA GLU A 135 6.78 -9.22 -10.93
C GLU A 135 7.72 -9.61 -9.79
N LYS A 136 8.43 -8.63 -9.20
CA LYS A 136 9.57 -8.89 -8.32
C LYS A 136 9.16 -8.79 -6.87
N GLU A 137 9.47 -9.82 -6.08
CA GLU A 137 9.53 -9.69 -4.63
C GLU A 137 10.70 -8.77 -4.26
N ILE A 138 10.42 -7.66 -3.59
CA ILE A 138 11.43 -6.72 -3.09
C ILE A 138 11.13 -6.33 -1.64
N LYS A 139 12.10 -5.72 -0.95
CA LYS A 139 11.87 -5.17 0.39
C LYS A 139 11.04 -3.89 0.30
N SER A 140 10.06 -3.73 1.19
CA SER A 140 9.37 -2.46 1.41
C SER A 140 10.26 -1.49 2.21
N SER A 141 9.74 -0.30 2.51
CA SER A 141 10.48 0.73 3.24
C SER A 141 10.80 0.30 4.68
N SER A 142 11.96 0.72 5.20
CA SER A 142 12.39 0.35 6.57
C SER A 142 11.35 0.63 7.67
N PRO A 143 10.61 1.76 7.67
CA PRO A 143 9.60 2.02 8.70
C PRO A 143 8.43 1.03 8.71
N SER A 144 8.25 0.25 7.64
CA SER A 144 7.17 -0.73 7.56
C SER A 144 7.43 -2.01 8.36
N TYR A 145 8.63 -2.20 8.92
CA TYR A 145 9.02 -3.40 9.68
C TYR A 145 9.03 -3.20 11.19
N ASP A 146 8.23 -2.26 11.70
CA ASP A 146 8.12 -1.95 13.13
C ASP A 146 6.87 -2.63 13.71
N GLU A 147 7.06 -3.79 14.35
CA GLU A 147 5.97 -4.62 14.90
C GLU A 147 5.10 -3.85 15.90
N LYS A 148 5.68 -2.92 16.67
CA LYS A 148 4.88 -2.11 17.60
C LYS A 148 3.88 -1.22 16.88
N LYS A 149 4.21 -0.75 15.68
CA LYS A 149 3.30 0.03 14.82
C LYS A 149 2.29 -0.85 14.12
N TRP A 150 2.60 -2.13 13.91
CA TRP A 150 1.63 -3.10 13.41
C TRP A 150 0.53 -3.33 14.43
N ASP A 151 0.90 -3.49 15.71
CA ASP A 151 -0.05 -3.66 16.80
C ASP A 151 -0.88 -2.40 17.05
N ASP A 152 -0.25 -1.22 17.13
CA ASP A 152 -0.95 0.06 17.24
C ASP A 152 -1.96 0.26 16.10
N LEU A 153 -1.58 -0.05 14.86
CA LEU A 153 -2.49 0.03 13.71
C LEU A 153 -3.62 -0.99 13.78
N TRP A 154 -3.32 -2.22 14.20
CA TRP A 154 -4.30 -3.29 14.31
C TRP A 154 -5.35 -2.99 15.36
N GLU A 155 -4.92 -2.72 16.60
CA GLU A 155 -5.79 -2.43 17.74
C GLU A 155 -6.73 -1.27 17.42
N TRP A 156 -6.18 -0.17 16.92
CA TRP A 156 -6.97 1.00 16.53
C TRP A 156 -7.98 0.67 15.44
N THR A 157 -7.58 -0.08 14.41
CA THR A 157 -8.48 -0.43 13.29
C THR A 157 -9.61 -1.34 13.75
N VAL A 158 -9.31 -2.33 14.61
CA VAL A 158 -10.33 -3.22 15.20
C VAL A 158 -11.31 -2.43 16.05
N GLU A 159 -10.81 -1.57 16.95
CA GLU A 159 -11.64 -0.71 17.80
C GLU A 159 -12.52 0.24 16.97
N TYR A 160 -11.95 0.85 15.92
CA TYR A 160 -12.67 1.79 15.06
C TYR A 160 -13.73 1.12 14.18
N CYS A 161 -13.46 -0.09 13.68
CA CYS A 161 -14.35 -0.79 12.75
C CYS A 161 -15.40 -1.66 13.44
N ALA A 162 -15.14 -2.13 14.67
CA ALA A 162 -16.09 -2.97 15.40
C ALA A 162 -17.28 -2.16 15.91
N GLN A 163 -18.47 -2.74 15.82
CA GLN A 163 -19.70 -2.16 16.37
C GLN A 163 -19.84 -2.42 17.87
N ASP A 164 -19.27 -3.52 18.36
CA ASP A 164 -19.27 -3.94 19.76
C ASP A 164 -18.05 -4.80 20.11
N GLU A 165 -17.86 -5.07 21.41
CA GLU A 165 -16.75 -5.90 21.92
C GLU A 165 -16.77 -7.33 21.36
N ALA A 166 -17.95 -7.87 21.05
CA ALA A 166 -18.06 -9.22 20.49
C ALA A 166 -17.57 -9.26 19.04
N GLU A 167 -17.80 -8.22 18.25
CA GLU A 167 -17.25 -8.06 16.91
C GLU A 167 -15.75 -7.85 16.92
N ALA A 168 -15.24 -7.01 17.82
CA ALA A 168 -13.81 -6.84 18.01
C ALA A 168 -13.12 -8.19 18.32
N ALA A 169 -13.71 -8.98 19.23
CA ALA A 169 -13.22 -10.32 19.56
C ALA A 169 -13.23 -11.28 18.35
N ARG A 170 -14.23 -11.18 17.45
CA ARG A 170 -14.27 -11.98 16.21
C ARG A 170 -13.16 -11.60 15.23
N PHE A 171 -12.87 -10.30 15.08
CA PHE A 171 -11.75 -9.86 14.22
C PHE A 171 -10.41 -10.41 14.71
N ASP A 172 -10.20 -10.49 16.03
CA ASP A 172 -9.01 -11.11 16.58
C ASP A 172 -9.02 -12.64 16.50
N ALA A 173 -10.17 -13.28 16.71
CA ALA A 173 -10.25 -14.73 16.64
C ALA A 173 -10.25 -15.29 15.21
N PHE A 174 -10.45 -14.43 14.19
CA PHE A 174 -10.63 -14.82 12.80
C PHE A 174 -11.77 -15.84 12.57
N ASN A 175 -12.85 -15.73 13.35
CA ASN A 175 -13.99 -16.65 13.35
C ASN A 175 -15.36 -15.98 13.15
#